data_AF-A0A6I5N8V9-F1
#
_entry.id   AF-A0A6I5N8V9-F1
#
_cell.length_a   1.000
_cell.length_b   1.000
_cell.length_c   1.000
_cell.angle_alpha   90.00
_cell.angle_beta   90.00
_cell.angle_gamma   90.00
#
_symmetry.space_group_name_H-M   'P 1'
#
loop_
_entity.id
_entity.type
_entity.pdbx_description
1 polymer ?
#
loop_
_entity_poly.entity_id
_entity_poly.type
_entity_poly.pdbx_seq_one_letter_code
_entity_poly.pdbx_strand_id
1 'polypeptide(L)' 'RYFWKLVADPDGIITSSYDVSGGGYSKRVTFIIDKNGVIDKVYDHVKTDTHAADILAELGLS' A
#
# COMPACT_ATOMS: atom_id res chain seq x y z
N ARG A 1 1.81 17.42 11.59
CA ARG A 1 0.57 16.64 11.35
C ARG A 1 0.63 16.11 9.92
N TYR A 2 0.86 14.81 9.74
CA TYR A 2 0.84 14.19 8.40
C TYR A 2 -0.61 14.06 7.93
N PHE A 3 -0.90 14.51 6.71
CA PHE A 3 -2.24 14.51 6.13
C PHE A 3 -2.30 13.40 5.07
N TRP A 4 -3.04 12.34 5.35
CA TRP A 4 -3.21 11.22 4.42
C TRP A 4 -4.38 11.50 3.49
N LYS A 5 -4.19 11.24 2.19
CA LYS A 5 -5.27 11.28 1.21
C LYS A 5 -5.84 9.88 1.04
N LEU A 6 -7.17 9.78 1.11
CA LEU A 6 -7.88 8.58 0.69
C LEU A 6 -8.25 8.73 -0.78
N VAL A 7 -7.98 7.70 -1.56
CA VAL A 7 -8.30 7.65 -2.99
C VAL A 7 -9.47 6.68 -3.17
N ALA A 8 -10.53 7.14 -3.84
CA ALA A 8 -11.61 6.26 -4.26
C ALA A 8 -11.22 5.61 -5.61
N ASP A 9 -11.41 4.30 -5.73
CA ASP A 9 -11.16 3.50 -6.94
C ASP A 9 -12.48 2.87 -7.44
N PRO A 10 -13.49 3.68 -7.84
CA PRO A 10 -14.82 3.17 -8.16
C PRO A 10 -14.84 2.27 -9.40
N ASP A 11 -13.92 2.51 -10.34
CA ASP A 11 -13.80 1.76 -11.59
C ASP A 11 -12.84 0.56 -11.46
N GLY A 12 -12.21 0.37 -10.30
CA GLY A 12 -11.24 -0.71 -10.05
C GLY A 12 -9.93 -0.59 -10.83
N ILE A 13 -9.65 0.57 -11.45
CA ILE A 13 -8.48 0.77 -12.31
C ILE A 13 -7.19 0.61 -11.51
N ILE A 14 -7.11 1.19 -10.30
CA ILE A 14 -5.93 1.06 -9.44
C ILE A 14 -5.79 -0.40 -8.99
N THR A 15 -6.88 -0.99 -8.53
CA THR A 15 -6.92 -2.40 -8.10
C THR A 15 -6.41 -3.36 -9.17
N SER A 16 -6.84 -3.17 -10.43
CA SER A 16 -6.39 -3.98 -11.56
C SER A 16 -4.95 -3.68 -11.96
N SER A 17 -4.54 -2.41 -11.98
CA SER A 17 -3.18 -2.02 -12.42
C SER A 17 -2.09 -2.54 -11.50
N TYR A 18 -2.39 -2.70 -10.21
CA TYR A 18 -1.46 -3.26 -9.22
C TYR A 18 -1.64 -4.78 -9.01
N ASP A 19 -2.46 -5.45 -9.80
CA ASP A 19 -2.77 -6.89 -9.70
C ASP A 19 -3.26 -7.33 -8.30
N VAL A 20 -4.04 -6.48 -7.64
CA VAL A 20 -4.55 -6.71 -6.27
C VAL A 20 -6.05 -7.01 -6.24
N SER A 21 -6.62 -7.54 -7.32
CA SER A 21 -8.04 -7.95 -7.31
C SER A 21 -8.29 -9.11 -6.33
N GLY A 22 -9.28 -8.95 -5.44
CA GLY A 22 -9.64 -9.88 -4.37
C GLY A 22 -11.06 -10.44 -4.45
N GLY A 23 -11.70 -10.41 -5.63
CA GLY A 23 -13.05 -10.95 -5.82
C GLY A 23 -14.16 -10.01 -5.33
N GLY A 24 -14.09 -8.74 -5.72
CA GLY A 24 -15.08 -7.69 -5.38
C GLY A 24 -14.53 -6.55 -4.52
N TYR A 25 -13.30 -6.67 -4.04
CA TYR A 25 -12.54 -5.64 -3.33
C TYR A 25 -11.05 -5.82 -3.60
N SER A 26 -10.23 -4.79 -3.31
CA SER A 26 -8.78 -4.87 -3.41
C SER A 26 -8.21 -5.70 -2.25
N LYS A 27 -7.32 -6.65 -2.54
CA LYS A 27 -6.53 -7.36 -1.53
C LYS A 27 -5.77 -6.36 -0.66
N ARG A 28 -5.54 -6.71 0.61
CA ARG A 28 -4.76 -5.87 1.52
C ARG A 28 -3.27 -5.98 1.16
N VAL A 29 -2.79 -5.01 0.40
CA VAL A 29 -1.41 -4.89 -0.02
C VAL A 29 -0.93 -3.47 0.24
N THR A 30 0.32 -3.30 0.66
CA THR A 30 0.96 -1.98 0.76
C THR A 30 2.15 -1.92 -0.17
N PHE A 31 2.27 -0.81 -0.90
CA PHE A 31 3.38 -0.54 -1.80
C PHE A 31 4.19 0.63 -1.26
N ILE A 32 5.51 0.54 -1.34
CA ILE A 32 6.41 1.68 -1.21
C ILE A 32 6.85 2.05 -2.62
N ILE A 33 6.54 3.27 -3.03
CA ILE A 33 6.80 3.77 -4.38
C ILE A 33 7.73 4.97 -4.25
N ASP A 34 8.84 4.95 -4.99
CA ASP A 34 9.84 6.02 -4.98
C ASP A 34 9.33 7.28 -5.71
N LYS A 35 10.13 8.35 -5.68
CA LYS A 35 9.80 9.61 -6.36
C LYS A 35 9.71 9.53 -7.89
N ASN A 36 10.24 8.46 -8.49
CA ASN A 36 10.22 8.22 -9.93
C ASN A 36 9.04 7.31 -10.34
N GLY A 37 8.24 6.83 -9.40
CA GLY A 37 7.12 5.92 -9.64
C GLY A 37 7.51 4.44 -9.66
N VAL A 38 8.71 4.08 -9.19
CA VAL A 38 9.18 2.70 -9.10
C VAL A 38 8.73 2.07 -7.79
N ILE A 39 8.24 0.83 -7.84
CA ILE A 39 7.88 0.07 -6.64
C ILE A 39 9.17 -0.46 -6.00
N ASP A 40 9.51 0.05 -4.82
CA ASP A 40 10.66 -0.38 -4.03
C ASP A 40 10.33 -1.60 -3.16
N LYS A 41 9.11 -1.67 -2.63
CA LYS A 41 8.65 -2.77 -1.75
C LYS A 41 7.18 -3.08 -1.96
N VAL A 42 6.86 -4.37 -1.80
CA VAL A 42 5.49 -4.90 -1.79
C VAL A 42 5.28 -5.71 -0.51
N TYR A 43 4.25 -5.36 0.25
CA TYR A 43 3.80 -6.10 1.42
C TYR A 43 2.43 -6.71 1.12
N ASP A 44 2.38 -8.00 0.81
CA ASP A 44 1.17 -8.74 0.45
C ASP A 44 0.59 -9.60 1.59
N HIS A 45 1.36 -9.78 2.67
CA HIS A 45 0.96 -10.45 3.91
C HIS A 45 0.96 -9.47 5.08
N VAL A 46 -0.06 -8.61 5.12
CA VAL A 46 -0.13 -7.48 6.06
C VAL A 46 -0.66 -7.92 7.44
N LYS A 47 0.17 -7.79 8.48
CA LYS A 47 -0.26 -7.85 9.88
C LYS A 47 -0.72 -6.47 10.35
N THR A 48 -2.02 -6.24 10.31
CA THR A 48 -2.63 -4.91 10.52
C THR A 48 -2.26 -4.22 11.83
N ASP A 49 -1.96 -5.00 12.87
CA ASP A 49 -1.70 -4.47 14.22
C ASP A 49 -0.36 -3.71 14.30
N THR A 50 0.65 -4.15 13.55
CA THR A 50 2.02 -3.63 13.63
C THR A 50 2.51 -3.01 12.34
N HIS A 51 1.80 -3.23 11.22
CA HIS A 51 2.26 -2.92 9.87
C HIS A 51 2.87 -1.52 9.68
N ALA A 52 2.20 -0.48 10.17
CA ALA A 52 2.69 0.88 10.03
C ALA A 52 4.00 1.11 10.79
N ALA A 53 4.12 0.56 12.00
CA ALA A 53 5.34 0.66 12.79
C ALA A 53 6.47 -0.19 12.18
N ASP A 54 6.15 -1.38 11.68
CA ASP A 54 7.11 -2.27 11.02
C ASP A 54 7.71 -1.60 9.77
N ILE A 55 6.90 -0.96 8.94
CA ILE A 55 7.36 -0.19 7.78
C ILE A 55 8.28 0.96 8.21
N LEU A 56 7.90 1.73 9.23
CA LEU A 56 8.72 2.87 9.68
C LEU A 56 10.07 2.41 10.22
N ALA A 57 10.10 1.34 11.01
CA ALA A 57 11.34 0.75 11.52
C ALA A 57 12.23 0.23 10.37
N GLU A 58 11.63 -0.44 9.38
CA GLU A 58 12.35 -0.95 8.22
C GLU A 58 12.94 0.17 7.34
N LEU A 59 12.28 1.33 7.30
CA LEU A 59 12.77 2.52 6.60
C LEU A 59 13.75 3.36 7.43
N GLY A 60 14.00 3.00 8.70
CA GLY A 60 14.83 3.79 9.62
C GLY A 60 14.22 5.14 10.01
N LEU A 61 12.88 5.22 10.01
CA LEU A 61 12.08 6.43 10.30
C LEU A 61 11.36 6.35 11.67
N SER A 62 11.69 5.35 12.48
CA SER A 62 11.16 5.13 13.84
C SER A 62 11.84 6.01 14.89
#